data_AF-A0A4S2LER2-F1
#
_entry.id   AF-A0A4S2LER2-F1
#
_cell.length_a   1.000
_cell.length_b   1.000
_cell.length_c   1.000
_cell.angle_alpha   90.00
_cell.angle_beta   90.00
_cell.angle_gamma   90.00
#
_symmetry.space_group_name_H-M   'P 1'
#
loop_
_entity.id
_entity.type
_entity.pdbx_description
1 polymer ?
#
loop_
_entity_poly.entity_id
_entity_poly.type
_entity_poly.pdbx_seq_one_letter_code
_entity_poly.pdbx_strand_id
1 'polypeptide(L)' 'MSRSLGIREMLKELDTDRDGKVSVNELKHLLDSEKFVCDKKVILEFIKRYDRDGDGKLDYHELVRAINS' A
#
# COMPACT_ATOMS: atom_id res chain seq x y z
N MET A 1 17.80 13.35 -1.62
CA MET A 1 16.53 13.47 -2.36
C MET A 1 15.43 12.90 -1.49
N SER A 2 14.54 13.75 -0.99
CA SER A 2 13.54 13.43 0.03
C SER A 2 12.44 12.53 -0.54
N ARG A 3 12.46 11.23 -0.22
CA ARG A 3 11.49 10.21 -0.67
C ARG A 3 10.12 10.29 0.03
N SER A 4 9.77 11.43 0.62
CA SER A 4 8.60 11.57 1.51
C SER A 4 7.32 12.01 0.81
N LEU A 5 7.36 12.48 -0.44
CA LEU A 5 6.22 13.19 -1.05
C LEU A 5 5.21 12.30 -1.82
N GLY A 6 5.56 11.06 -2.18
CA GLY A 6 4.67 10.24 -3.03
C GLY A 6 3.58 9.48 -2.28
N ILE A 7 3.79 9.18 -0.99
CA ILE A 7 2.98 8.16 -0.30
C ILE A 7 1.55 8.62 -0.09
N ARG A 8 1.32 9.91 0.21
CA ARG A 8 -0.04 10.43 0.44
C ARG A 8 -0.87 10.55 -0.85
N GLU A 9 -0.21 10.83 -1.96
CA GLU A 9 -0.83 10.86 -3.29
C GLU A 9 -1.13 9.43 -3.74
N MET A 10 -0.14 8.53 -3.64
CA MET A 10 -0.28 7.12 -3.98
C MET A 10 -1.34 6.43 -3.11
N LEU A 11 -1.39 6.74 -1.82
CA LEU A 11 -2.48 6.32 -0.92
C LEU A 11 -3.82 6.87 -1.38
N LYS A 12 -3.94 8.14 -1.74
CA LYS A 12 -5.21 8.70 -2.23
C LYS A 12 -5.69 8.07 -3.54
N GLU A 13 -4.77 7.66 -4.40
CA GLU A 13 -5.12 6.98 -5.64
C GLU A 13 -5.49 5.51 -5.39
N LEU A 14 -4.84 4.87 -4.42
CA LEU A 14 -5.11 3.48 -3.99
C LEU A 14 -6.39 3.34 -3.15
N ASP A 15 -6.57 4.22 -2.18
CA ASP A 15 -7.65 4.27 -1.18
C ASP A 15 -8.93 4.75 -1.84
N THR A 16 -9.56 3.84 -2.58
CA THR A 16 -10.78 4.12 -3.35
C THR A 16 -11.96 4.38 -2.40
N ASP A 17 -11.96 3.73 -1.23
CA ASP A 17 -12.98 3.89 -0.20
C ASP A 17 -12.75 5.11 0.71
N ARG A 18 -11.56 5.72 0.65
CA ARG A 18 -11.15 6.87 1.48
C ARG A 18 -11.13 6.55 2.99
N ASP A 19 -10.82 5.31 3.35
CA ASP A 19 -10.69 4.84 4.73
C ASP A 19 -9.31 5.23 5.33
N GLY A 20 -8.39 5.74 4.51
CA GLY A 20 -7.03 6.10 4.92
C GLY A 20 -6.10 4.90 5.09
N LYS A 21 -6.53 3.73 4.61
CA LYS A 21 -5.82 2.46 4.63
C LYS A 21 -5.90 1.83 3.26
N VAL A 22 -4.88 1.09 2.86
CA VAL A 22 -4.90 0.34 1.60
C VAL A 22 -5.00 -1.15 1.88
N SER A 23 -6.14 -1.70 1.49
CA SER A 23 -6.39 -3.14 1.58
C SER A 23 -5.70 -3.90 0.46
N VAL A 24 -5.44 -5.20 0.66
CA VAL A 24 -4.96 -6.11 -0.41
C VAL A 24 -5.79 -5.97 -1.68
N ASN A 25 -7.11 -5.82 -1.51
CA ASN A 25 -8.05 -5.76 -2.63
C ASN A 25 -7.90 -4.46 -3.43
N GLU A 26 -7.71 -3.33 -2.75
CA GLU A 26 -7.50 -2.01 -3.37
C GLU A 26 -6.16 -1.94 -4.08
N LEU A 27 -5.09 -2.42 -3.43
CA LEU A 27 -3.76 -2.49 -4.02
C LEU A 27 -3.76 -3.39 -5.26
N LYS A 28 -4.45 -4.54 -5.20
CA LYS A 28 -4.61 -5.45 -6.34
C LYS A 28 -5.42 -4.80 -7.46
N HIS A 29 -6.50 -4.08 -7.15
CA HIS A 29 -7.34 -3.44 -8.15
C HIS A 29 -6.58 -2.34 -8.91
N LEU A 30 -5.74 -1.60 -8.20
CA LEU A 30 -4.92 -0.56 -8.82
C LEU A 30 -3.79 -1.14 -9.66
N LEU A 31 -3.17 -2.24 -9.23
CA LEU A 31 -2.15 -2.97 -10.00
C LEU A 31 -2.70 -3.75 -11.21
N ASP A 32 -4.01 -3.99 -11.25
CA ASP A 32 -4.69 -4.50 -12.45
C ASP A 32 -4.98 -3.34 -13.43
N SER A 33 -5.23 -2.13 -12.88
CA SER A 33 -5.59 -0.93 -13.64
C SER A 33 -4.38 -0.20 -14.22
N GLU A 34 -3.35 0.02 -13.41
CA GLU A 34 -2.01 0.36 -13.87
C GLU A 34 -1.33 -0.94 -14.27
N LYS A 35 -0.79 -1.06 -15.49
CA LYS A 35 -0.17 -2.29 -16.03
C LYS A 35 1.13 -2.75 -15.30
N PHE A 36 1.22 -2.53 -14.00
CA PHE A 36 2.28 -2.99 -13.12
C PHE A 36 1.98 -4.42 -12.71
N VAL A 37 2.71 -5.37 -13.31
CA VAL A 37 2.64 -6.79 -12.95
C VAL A 37 3.38 -7.00 -11.63
N CYS A 38 2.75 -6.58 -10.54
CA CYS A 38 3.19 -6.93 -9.19
C CYS A 38 2.48 -8.22 -8.79
N ASP A 39 3.26 -9.29 -8.63
CA ASP A 39 2.75 -10.59 -8.23
C ASP A 39 1.94 -10.49 -6.93
N LYS A 40 0.77 -11.15 -6.89
CA LYS A 40 -0.09 -11.20 -5.70
C LYS A 40 0.68 -11.70 -4.46
N LYS A 41 1.69 -12.55 -4.67
CA LYS A 41 2.64 -13.01 -3.64
C LYS A 41 3.48 -11.87 -3.07
N VAL A 42 3.99 -10.99 -3.91
CA VAL A 42 4.79 -9.83 -3.49
C VAL A 42 3.93 -8.91 -2.64
N ILE A 43 2.68 -8.64 -3.04
CA ILE A 43 1.74 -7.84 -2.25
C ILE A 43 1.48 -8.48 -0.89
N LEU A 44 1.21 -9.78 -0.86
CA LEU A 44 0.96 -10.53 0.38
C LEU A 44 2.17 -10.53 1.31
N GLU A 45 3.38 -10.72 0.79
CA GLU A 45 4.60 -10.61 1.60
C GLU A 45 4.84 -9.19 2.08
N PHE A 46 4.56 -8.19 1.25
CA PHE A 46 4.72 -6.78 1.61
C PHE A 46 3.79 -6.42 2.77
N ILE A 47 2.50 -6.75 2.63
CA ILE A 47 1.50 -6.53 3.67
C ILE A 47 1.93 -7.30 4.92
N LYS A 48 2.19 -8.60 4.85
CA LYS A 48 2.60 -9.39 6.03
C LYS A 48 3.87 -8.88 6.73
N ARG A 49 4.75 -8.17 6.02
CA ARG A 49 6.00 -7.63 6.58
C ARG A 49 5.84 -6.26 7.22
N TYR A 50 4.88 -5.47 6.75
CA TYR A 50 4.69 -4.08 7.19
C TYR A 50 3.40 -3.85 7.98
N ASP A 51 2.38 -4.70 7.79
CA ASP A 51 1.17 -4.84 8.59
C ASP A 51 1.56 -5.33 9.99
N ARG A 52 1.68 -4.39 10.91
CA ARG A 52 2.02 -4.66 12.32
C ARG A 52 0.78 -4.94 13.15
N ASP A 53 -0.36 -4.36 12.75
CA ASP A 53 -1.62 -4.53 13.47
C ASP A 53 -2.30 -5.86 13.13
N GLY A 54 -1.97 -6.43 11.96
CA GLY A 54 -2.51 -7.71 11.49
C GLY A 54 -3.92 -7.60 10.91
N ASP A 55 -4.35 -6.39 10.53
CA ASP A 55 -5.67 -6.12 9.96
C ASP A 55 -5.76 -6.55 8.48
N GLY A 56 -4.63 -6.94 7.87
CA GLY A 56 -4.55 -7.30 6.45
C GLY A 56 -4.63 -6.09 5.53
N LYS A 57 -4.43 -4.89 6.08
CA LYS A 57 -4.43 -3.59 5.39
C LYS A 57 -3.19 -2.82 5.83
N LEU A 58 -2.68 -1.95 4.97
CA LEU A 58 -1.60 -1.04 5.32
C LEU A 58 -2.17 0.35 5.58
N ASP A 59 -2.03 0.83 6.81
CA ASP A 59 -2.35 2.21 7.13
C ASP A 59 -1.23 3.17 6.68
N TYR A 60 -1.55 4.47 6.63
CA TYR A 60 -0.60 5.52 6.27
C TYR A 60 0.71 5.44 7.07
N HIS A 61 0.62 5.13 8.37
CA HIS A 61 1.74 5.10 9.29
C HIS A 61 2.64 3.87 9.03
N GLU A 62 2.05 2.73 8.69
CA GLU A 62 2.75 1.51 8.29
C GLU A 62 3.46 1.67 6.94
N LEU A 63 2.80 2.27 5.95
CA LEU A 63 3.38 2.57 4.63
C LEU A 63 4.54 3.57 4.72
N VAL A 64 4.39 4.62 5.54
CA VAL A 64 5.48 5.58 5.78
C VAL A 64 6.67 4.88 6.43
N ARG A 65 6.44 4.00 7.43
CA ARG A 65 7.52 3.19 8.03
C ARG A 65 8.17 2.25 7.02
N ALA A 66 7.40 1.65 6.13
CA ALA A 66 7.91 0.73 5.12
C ALA A 66 8.89 1.37 4.15
N ILE A 67 8.70 2.65 3.82
CA ILE A 67 9.51 3.40 2.86
C ILE A 67 10.67 4.15 3.53
N ASN A 68 10.55 4.45 4.83
CA ASN A 68 11.60 5.14 5.61
C ASN A 68 12.59 4.17 6.30
N SER A 69 12.47 2.86 6.04
CA SER A 69 13.40 1.82 6.51
C SER A 69 14.39 1.41 5.42
#